data_AF-N1JLV8-F1
#
_entry.id   AF-N1JLV8-F1
#
_cell.length_a   1.000
_cell.length_b   1.000
_cell.length_c   1.000
_cell.angle_alpha   90.00
_cell.angle_beta   90.00
_cell.angle_gamma   90.00
#
_symmetry.space_group_name_H-M   'P 1'
#
loop_
_entity.id
_entity.type
_entity.pdbx_description
1 polymer ?
#
loop_
_entity_poly.entity_id
_entity_poly.type
_entity_poly.pdbx_seq_one_letter_code
_entity_poly.pdbx_strand_id
1 'polypeptide(L)'
;ARLYKDSPRAAVDHPGLPPLTRYCVALAKYMQNPMKEYAALGKDIVSLSFHPCQQLLPEDKVRKTLDTAMVDMVNLCGVDINEAISDPYTAALLPYVCGLGHRKASAVLKTINTNGGVVNTRDELVGDLDQQKLPVVGPRVWNNCASFLMIVYDSSSSSSDYLDNTRVHPEDYELGRKMAADALELDEEDVKVEVDEGGPGAIVRKLIKEDGQEKVNDLILEEYAEQLERNYNQRKRATLETIRAELLQPYEELRKDFAILSNDEIFTMLTGENKDSLHEGVTVSINIRVVKEDFIIARLDSGLEGKVEAQDGPNSNMPLNRLFSVGQTTQAKVLEIDRSSFTLRLSLREEALRMPNKNLVDRDYGTWDVAQENKDKDELREKDKATGRSRRVVKHPLFRPFNSTQAEEYLGSQASGDVVIRPSSKGNDHLAVTWKVSDGVYQHIDVLELQKENEFSVGRQLKIGGKYTYSDLDELIVDHVKAMAKKVDEMKTHEKFQGGSKADTDKWLTTYTEANPKRSVYAFCLDSRHPGYFFLCFKAGQAARVNAWPVRIVPNAFELMKSPYPDMKALCNGFKLRHMSEMSKRG
;
A
#
# COMPACT_ATOMS: atom_id res chain seq x y z
N ALA A 1 -8.37 -8.48 -5.04
CA ALA A 1 -8.86 -7.46 -6.00
C ALA A 1 -7.95 -6.23 -6.19
N ARG A 2 -7.72 -5.38 -5.17
CA ARG A 2 -6.91 -4.14 -5.32
C ARG A 2 -5.46 -4.41 -5.75
N LEU A 3 -4.82 -5.44 -5.19
CA LEU A 3 -3.47 -5.87 -5.59
C LEU A 3 -3.46 -6.50 -6.99
N TYR A 4 -4.50 -7.26 -7.33
CA TYR A 4 -4.57 -7.96 -8.61
C TYR A 4 -4.70 -7.01 -9.81
N LYS A 5 -5.58 -5.99 -9.76
CA LYS A 5 -5.93 -5.18 -10.94
C LYS A 5 -4.74 -4.54 -11.68
N ASP A 6 -3.70 -4.18 -10.94
CA ASP A 6 -2.49 -3.52 -11.45
C ASP A 6 -1.29 -4.48 -11.49
N SER A 7 -1.48 -5.76 -11.14
CA SER A 7 -0.41 -6.75 -11.11
C SER A 7 0.00 -7.19 -12.53
N PRO A 8 1.28 -7.58 -12.72
CA PRO A 8 1.74 -8.19 -13.97
C PRO A 8 0.93 -9.43 -14.34
N ARG A 9 0.55 -10.24 -13.33
CA ARG A 9 -0.29 -11.43 -13.51
C ARG A 9 -1.62 -11.09 -14.16
N ALA A 10 -2.35 -10.08 -13.67
CA ALA A 10 -3.63 -9.71 -14.26
C ALA A 10 -3.51 -9.18 -15.70
N ALA A 11 -2.36 -8.62 -16.07
CA ALA A 11 -2.08 -8.23 -17.45
C ALA A 11 -1.87 -9.42 -18.38
N VAL A 12 -1.32 -10.53 -17.87
CA VAL A 12 -1.16 -11.80 -18.58
C VAL A 12 -2.47 -12.58 -18.64
N ASP A 13 -3.17 -12.71 -17.51
CA ASP A 13 -4.43 -13.47 -17.40
C ASP A 13 -5.54 -12.84 -18.27
N HIS A 14 -5.59 -11.49 -18.33
CA HIS A 14 -6.58 -10.76 -19.11
C HIS A 14 -5.95 -9.61 -19.91
N PRO A 15 -5.29 -9.93 -21.04
CA PRO A 15 -4.73 -8.94 -21.94
C PRO A 15 -5.84 -8.05 -22.50
N GLY A 16 -5.60 -6.73 -22.55
CA GLY A 16 -6.57 -5.78 -23.11
C GLY A 16 -7.71 -5.33 -22.19
N LEU A 17 -7.93 -5.98 -21.04
CA LEU A 17 -8.91 -5.47 -20.07
C LEU A 17 -8.35 -4.27 -19.28
N PRO A 18 -9.13 -3.19 -19.07
CA PRO A 18 -8.71 -2.07 -18.25
C PRO A 18 -8.67 -2.45 -16.75
N PRO A 19 -7.92 -1.71 -15.91
CA PRO A 19 -7.74 -2.05 -14.50
C PRO A 19 -9.04 -2.23 -13.71
N LEU A 20 -10.07 -1.40 -13.96
CA LEU A 20 -11.34 -1.52 -13.26
C LEU A 20 -12.09 -2.82 -13.62
N THR A 21 -12.05 -3.25 -14.88
CA THR A 21 -12.65 -4.53 -15.28
C THR A 21 -11.90 -5.70 -14.64
N ARG A 22 -10.55 -5.65 -14.59
CA ARG A 22 -9.74 -6.65 -13.87
C ARG A 22 -10.04 -6.70 -12.37
N TYR A 23 -10.35 -5.54 -11.77
CA TYR A 23 -10.80 -5.46 -10.39
C TYR A 23 -12.12 -6.22 -10.17
N CYS A 24 -13.11 -6.03 -11.05
CA CYS A 24 -14.38 -6.76 -10.99
C CYS A 24 -14.19 -8.27 -11.21
N VAL A 25 -13.31 -8.67 -12.14
CA VAL A 25 -12.96 -10.08 -12.34
C VAL A 25 -12.38 -10.69 -11.06
N ALA A 26 -11.49 -9.99 -10.37
CA ALA A 26 -10.94 -10.47 -9.11
C ALA A 26 -11.98 -10.59 -7.99
N LEU A 27 -13.01 -9.73 -7.97
CA LEU A 27 -14.13 -9.88 -7.03
C LEU A 27 -14.94 -11.14 -7.34
N ALA A 28 -15.22 -11.42 -8.62
CA ALA A 28 -15.91 -12.64 -9.03
C ALA A 28 -15.11 -13.89 -8.68
N LYS A 29 -13.79 -13.89 -8.95
CA LYS A 29 -12.89 -14.99 -8.56
C LYS A 29 -12.83 -15.19 -7.04
N TYR A 30 -12.84 -14.11 -6.27
CA TYR A 30 -12.88 -14.19 -4.81
C TYR A 30 -14.19 -14.80 -4.30
N MET A 31 -15.33 -14.47 -4.91
CA MET A 31 -16.62 -15.10 -4.57
C MET A 31 -16.65 -16.59 -4.92
N GLN A 32 -16.00 -17.01 -6.00
CA GLN A 32 -15.89 -18.41 -6.41
C GLN A 32 -15.00 -19.21 -5.45
N ASN A 33 -13.80 -18.71 -5.17
CA ASN A 33 -12.87 -19.37 -4.26
C ASN A 33 -11.88 -18.36 -3.63
N PRO A 34 -12.13 -17.89 -2.39
CA PRO A 34 -11.23 -16.98 -1.69
C PRO A 34 -9.82 -17.54 -1.51
N MET A 35 -9.70 -18.85 -1.30
CA MET A 35 -8.44 -19.52 -1.02
C MET A 35 -7.49 -19.45 -2.23
N LYS A 36 -8.01 -19.70 -3.45
CA LYS A 36 -7.23 -19.57 -4.68
C LYS A 36 -6.73 -18.12 -4.86
N GLU A 37 -7.53 -17.10 -4.50
CA GLU A 37 -7.11 -15.69 -4.60
C GLU A 37 -5.96 -15.37 -3.62
N TYR A 38 -6.04 -15.86 -2.37
CA TYR A 38 -4.96 -15.68 -1.39
C TYR A 38 -3.69 -16.41 -1.78
N ALA A 39 -3.78 -17.68 -2.19
CA ALA A 39 -2.63 -18.48 -2.63
C ALA A 39 -1.90 -17.80 -3.80
N ALA A 40 -2.66 -17.28 -4.75
CA ALA A 40 -2.11 -16.74 -5.98
C ALA A 40 -1.54 -15.31 -5.84
N LEU A 41 -1.60 -14.70 -4.65
CA LEU A 41 -0.80 -13.51 -4.30
C LEU A 41 0.66 -13.86 -3.97
N GLY A 42 0.94 -15.10 -3.57
CA GLY A 42 2.29 -15.55 -3.23
C GLY A 42 2.95 -14.66 -2.17
N LYS A 43 4.04 -13.97 -2.54
CA LYS A 43 4.82 -13.17 -1.59
C LYS A 43 4.12 -11.89 -1.13
N ASP A 44 3.21 -11.36 -1.95
CA ASP A 44 2.52 -10.12 -1.68
C ASP A 44 1.41 -10.27 -0.63
N ILE A 45 1.12 -11.50 -0.18
CA ILE A 45 0.12 -11.77 0.87
C ILE A 45 0.38 -10.98 2.16
N VAL A 46 1.65 -10.73 2.50
CA VAL A 46 2.03 -10.01 3.72
C VAL A 46 1.70 -8.51 3.65
N SER A 47 1.47 -7.98 2.43
CA SER A 47 1.03 -6.59 2.26
C SER A 47 -0.44 -6.37 2.66
N LEU A 48 -1.22 -7.44 2.79
CA LEU A 48 -2.57 -7.38 3.35
C LEU A 48 -2.50 -7.18 4.87
N SER A 49 -3.36 -6.31 5.39
CA SER A 49 -3.50 -6.07 6.82
C SER A 49 -4.56 -6.99 7.40
N PHE A 50 -4.15 -8.11 7.97
CA PHE A 50 -5.05 -9.04 8.68
C PHE A 50 -5.33 -8.58 10.13
N HIS A 51 -4.39 -7.83 10.72
CA HIS A 51 -4.50 -7.35 12.09
C HIS A 51 -3.79 -5.99 12.27
N PRO A 52 -4.34 -5.03 13.06
CA PRO A 52 -3.71 -3.72 13.27
C PRO A 52 -2.27 -3.78 13.77
N CYS A 53 -1.97 -4.78 14.62
CA CYS A 53 -0.64 -4.99 15.20
C CYS A 53 0.29 -5.88 14.35
N GLN A 54 -0.07 -6.24 13.11
CA GLN A 54 0.74 -7.13 12.26
C GLN A 54 2.16 -6.59 12.04
N GLN A 55 2.30 -5.26 11.94
CA GLN A 55 3.59 -4.59 11.73
C GLN A 55 4.53 -4.68 12.95
N LEU A 56 4.04 -5.11 14.11
CA LEU A 56 4.86 -5.36 15.30
C LEU A 56 5.62 -6.70 15.23
N LEU A 57 5.29 -7.55 14.27
CA LEU A 57 5.89 -8.87 14.10
C LEU A 57 6.92 -8.87 12.96
N PRO A 58 8.02 -9.64 13.10
CA PRO A 58 8.92 -9.90 11.98
C PRO A 58 8.18 -10.56 10.81
N GLU A 59 8.49 -10.16 9.58
CA GLU A 59 7.83 -10.66 8.37
C GLU A 59 7.87 -12.19 8.27
N ASP A 60 9.00 -12.82 8.60
CA ASP A 60 9.16 -14.27 8.56
C ASP A 60 8.18 -15.01 9.47
N LYS A 61 7.86 -14.44 10.64
CA LYS A 61 6.87 -15.04 11.55
C LYS A 61 5.47 -14.92 10.96
N VAL A 62 5.12 -13.74 10.43
CA VAL A 62 3.83 -13.50 9.77
C VAL A 62 3.64 -14.47 8.60
N ARG A 63 4.63 -14.54 7.71
CA ARG A 63 4.64 -15.43 6.55
C ARG A 63 4.47 -16.90 6.96
N LYS A 64 5.23 -17.36 7.95
CA LYS A 64 5.11 -18.73 8.46
C LYS A 64 3.71 -19.04 8.97
N THR A 65 3.09 -18.12 9.72
CA THR A 65 1.73 -18.31 10.26
C THR A 65 0.68 -18.29 9.14
N LEU A 66 0.84 -17.44 8.13
CA LEU A 66 -0.04 -17.44 6.96
C LEU A 66 0.11 -18.73 6.14
N ASP A 67 1.34 -19.22 5.95
CA ASP A 67 1.59 -20.49 5.27
C ASP A 67 0.94 -21.66 6.03
N THR A 68 1.01 -21.70 7.36
CA THR A 68 0.32 -22.75 8.15
C THR A 68 -1.20 -22.71 7.98
N ALA A 69 -1.79 -21.51 7.98
CA ALA A 69 -3.24 -21.36 7.76
C ALA A 69 -3.65 -21.81 6.35
N MET A 70 -2.80 -21.52 5.35
CA MET A 70 -3.01 -21.99 3.97
C MET A 70 -2.90 -23.51 3.88
N VAL A 71 -1.92 -24.13 4.55
CA VAL A 71 -1.80 -25.59 4.62
C VAL A 71 -3.06 -26.21 5.21
N ASP A 72 -3.54 -25.73 6.37
CA ASP A 72 -4.75 -26.29 6.99
C ASP A 72 -5.96 -26.23 6.05
N MET A 73 -6.21 -25.07 5.43
CA MET A 73 -7.36 -24.88 4.57
C MET A 73 -7.25 -25.62 3.23
N VAL A 74 -6.09 -25.64 2.59
CA VAL A 74 -5.87 -26.34 1.32
C VAL A 74 -6.04 -27.84 1.48
N ASN A 75 -5.53 -28.43 2.57
CA ASN A 75 -5.67 -29.86 2.81
C ASN A 75 -7.08 -30.24 3.27
N LEU A 76 -7.82 -29.34 3.94
CA LEU A 76 -9.24 -29.53 4.23
C LEU A 76 -10.08 -29.62 2.94
N CYS A 77 -9.84 -28.73 1.97
CA CYS A 77 -10.59 -28.70 0.71
C CYS A 77 -10.12 -29.73 -0.33
N GLY A 78 -8.85 -30.12 -0.29
CA GLY A 78 -8.24 -30.90 -1.36
C GLY A 78 -7.93 -30.07 -2.61
N VAL A 79 -7.13 -30.64 -3.50
CA VAL A 79 -6.75 -30.04 -4.78
C VAL A 79 -6.99 -31.06 -5.88
N ASP A 80 -7.80 -30.71 -6.88
CA ASP A 80 -7.91 -31.49 -8.10
C ASP A 80 -6.59 -31.42 -8.88
N ILE A 81 -5.91 -32.55 -9.00
CA ILE A 81 -4.60 -32.61 -9.65
C ILE A 81 -4.68 -32.35 -11.16
N ASN A 82 -5.77 -32.77 -11.81
CA ASN A 82 -5.96 -32.57 -13.25
C ASN A 82 -6.36 -31.12 -13.55
N GLU A 83 -7.20 -30.51 -12.71
CA GLU A 83 -7.46 -29.06 -12.77
C GLU A 83 -6.15 -28.28 -12.58
N ALA A 84 -5.32 -28.65 -11.60
CA ALA A 84 -4.05 -27.98 -11.32
C ALA A 84 -3.01 -28.09 -12.44
N ILE A 85 -3.07 -29.11 -13.31
CA ILE A 85 -2.19 -29.22 -14.48
C ILE A 85 -2.59 -28.21 -15.56
N SER A 86 -3.89 -28.04 -15.77
CA SER A 86 -4.44 -27.19 -16.83
C SER A 86 -4.61 -25.72 -16.42
N ASP A 87 -4.86 -25.45 -15.14
CA ASP A 87 -5.12 -24.12 -14.60
C ASP A 87 -4.02 -23.68 -13.62
N PRO A 88 -3.16 -22.71 -13.99
CA PRO A 88 -2.15 -22.14 -13.11
C PRO A 88 -2.70 -21.54 -11.82
N TYR A 89 -3.97 -21.12 -11.81
CA TYR A 89 -4.61 -20.56 -10.62
C TYR A 89 -4.88 -21.63 -9.56
N THR A 90 -5.33 -22.81 -9.99
CA THR A 90 -5.46 -24.00 -9.13
C THR A 90 -4.08 -24.57 -8.75
N ALA A 91 -3.13 -24.55 -9.67
CA ALA A 91 -1.74 -24.98 -9.42
C ALA A 91 -1.07 -24.21 -8.26
N ALA A 92 -1.49 -22.96 -8.01
CA ALA A 92 -1.00 -22.15 -6.90
C ALA A 92 -1.32 -22.72 -5.51
N LEU A 93 -2.25 -23.68 -5.41
CA LEU A 93 -2.58 -24.37 -4.16
C LEU A 93 -1.59 -25.50 -3.83
N LEU A 94 -0.98 -26.14 -4.84
CA LEU A 94 -0.11 -27.31 -4.67
C LEU A 94 1.06 -27.10 -3.69
N PRO A 95 1.71 -25.93 -3.60
CA PRO A 95 2.76 -25.69 -2.61
C PRO A 95 2.31 -25.88 -1.15
N TYR A 96 1.00 -25.81 -0.87
CA TYR A 96 0.41 -25.89 0.46
C TYR A 96 -0.15 -27.28 0.79
N VAL A 97 -0.14 -28.22 -0.16
CA VAL A 97 -0.51 -29.62 0.10
C VAL A 97 0.53 -30.28 1.00
N CYS A 98 0.09 -31.06 1.98
CA CYS A 98 0.96 -31.77 2.93
C CYS A 98 2.04 -32.58 2.22
N GLY A 99 3.29 -32.46 2.67
CA GLY A 99 4.44 -33.13 2.05
C GLY A 99 4.98 -32.45 0.77
N LEU A 100 4.21 -31.55 0.16
CA LEU A 100 4.64 -30.69 -0.94
C LEU A 100 5.22 -29.37 -0.41
N GLY A 101 5.54 -28.50 -1.35
CA GLY A 101 6.21 -27.22 -1.17
C GLY A 101 6.59 -26.71 -2.56
N HIS A 102 6.88 -25.42 -2.71
CA HIS A 102 7.08 -24.76 -4.01
C HIS A 102 7.93 -25.57 -5.02
N ARG A 103 9.07 -26.12 -4.58
CA ARG A 103 9.95 -26.95 -5.42
C ARG A 103 9.30 -28.28 -5.83
N LYS A 104 8.67 -28.98 -4.89
CA LYS A 104 8.04 -30.28 -5.16
C LYS A 104 6.76 -30.12 -5.99
N ALA A 105 5.95 -29.10 -5.72
CA ALA A 105 4.76 -28.78 -6.52
C ALA A 105 5.12 -28.57 -7.99
N SER A 106 6.19 -27.81 -8.26
CA SER A 106 6.69 -27.62 -9.64
C SER A 106 7.17 -28.92 -10.28
N ALA A 107 7.83 -29.79 -9.49
CA ALA A 107 8.29 -31.09 -9.97
C ALA A 107 7.11 -32.03 -10.29
N VAL A 108 6.09 -32.06 -9.43
CA VAL A 108 4.85 -32.84 -9.63
C VAL A 108 4.21 -32.48 -10.96
N LEU A 109 3.92 -31.20 -11.20
CA LEU A 109 3.31 -30.73 -12.46
C LEU A 109 4.17 -31.10 -13.68
N LYS A 110 5.49 -30.98 -13.59
CA LYS A 110 6.40 -31.31 -14.69
C LYS A 110 6.42 -32.81 -14.98
N THR A 111 6.49 -33.65 -13.95
CA THR A 111 6.55 -35.10 -14.11
C THR A 111 5.22 -35.63 -14.65
N ILE A 112 4.08 -35.11 -14.19
CA ILE A 112 2.78 -35.51 -14.73
C ILE A 112 2.67 -35.13 -16.23
N ASN A 113 3.08 -33.92 -16.60
CA ASN A 113 3.15 -33.54 -18.02
C ASN A 113 4.05 -34.47 -18.86
N THR A 114 5.11 -34.99 -18.26
CA THR A 114 6.00 -35.97 -18.91
C THR A 114 5.33 -37.34 -19.06
N ASN A 115 4.48 -37.72 -18.10
CA ASN A 115 3.72 -38.97 -18.09
C ASN A 115 2.43 -38.92 -18.94
N GLY A 116 2.18 -37.84 -19.68
CA GLY A 116 1.01 -37.70 -20.56
C GLY A 116 0.00 -36.63 -20.15
N GLY A 117 0.21 -35.94 -19.02
CA GLY A 117 -0.56 -34.75 -18.64
C GLY A 117 -1.93 -34.99 -18.01
N VAL A 118 -2.32 -36.26 -17.80
CA VAL A 118 -3.57 -36.65 -17.13
C VAL A 118 -3.27 -37.77 -16.15
N VAL A 119 -3.90 -37.71 -14.98
CA VAL A 119 -3.81 -38.72 -13.92
C VAL A 119 -5.19 -39.36 -13.75
N ASN A 120 -5.31 -40.68 -13.93
CA ASN A 120 -6.61 -41.37 -13.80
C ASN A 120 -6.84 -41.96 -12.42
N THR A 121 -5.77 -42.37 -11.74
CA THR A 121 -5.83 -42.89 -10.36
C THR A 121 -4.68 -42.36 -9.54
N ARG A 122 -4.85 -42.33 -8.21
CA ARG A 122 -3.77 -41.83 -7.34
C ARG A 122 -2.53 -42.73 -7.41
N ASP A 123 -2.69 -44.04 -7.64
CA ASP A 123 -1.57 -44.99 -7.75
C ASP A 123 -0.57 -44.62 -8.87
N GLU A 124 -1.04 -43.97 -9.94
CA GLU A 124 -0.17 -43.48 -11.01
C GLU A 124 0.88 -42.46 -10.52
N LEU A 125 0.63 -41.80 -9.38
CA LEU A 125 1.56 -40.83 -8.79
C LEU A 125 2.80 -41.51 -8.18
N VAL A 126 2.73 -42.80 -7.86
CA VAL A 126 3.88 -43.60 -7.38
C VAL A 126 4.72 -44.14 -8.54
N GLY A 127 4.21 -44.04 -9.78
CA GLY A 127 4.85 -44.51 -10.99
C GLY A 127 4.54 -45.98 -11.28
N ASP A 128 4.72 -46.37 -12.54
CA ASP A 128 4.48 -47.72 -13.03
C ASP A 128 5.52 -48.04 -14.11
N LEU A 129 6.41 -48.98 -13.80
CA LEU A 129 7.49 -49.39 -14.72
C LEU A 129 6.95 -50.11 -15.95
N ASP A 130 5.84 -50.86 -15.81
CA ASP A 130 5.25 -51.64 -16.89
C ASP A 130 4.52 -50.71 -17.88
N GLN A 131 3.95 -49.61 -17.38
CA GLN A 131 3.33 -48.56 -18.20
C GLN A 131 4.28 -47.41 -18.58
N GLN A 132 5.58 -47.54 -18.29
CA GLN A 132 6.60 -46.49 -18.53
C GLN A 132 6.29 -45.13 -17.88
N LYS A 133 5.54 -45.12 -16.77
CA LYS A 133 5.22 -43.91 -16.01
C LYS A 133 6.28 -43.63 -14.95
N LEU A 134 6.85 -42.43 -14.99
CA LEU A 134 7.82 -41.99 -13.99
C LEU A 134 7.13 -41.75 -12.62
N PRO A 135 7.80 -42.05 -11.49
CA PRO A 135 7.28 -41.72 -10.17
C PRO A 135 7.15 -40.19 -10.02
N VAL A 136 5.92 -39.72 -9.79
CA VAL A 136 5.62 -38.29 -9.63
C VAL A 136 6.06 -37.81 -8.26
N VAL A 137 5.83 -38.62 -7.23
CA VAL A 137 6.22 -38.35 -5.85
C VAL A 137 6.96 -39.54 -5.24
N GLY A 138 7.89 -39.26 -4.31
CA GLY A 138 8.56 -40.32 -3.56
C GLY A 138 7.69 -40.89 -2.42
N PRO A 139 8.00 -42.08 -1.88
CA PRO A 139 7.13 -42.80 -0.93
C PRO A 139 6.73 -42.00 0.32
N ARG A 140 7.66 -41.24 0.91
CA ARG A 140 7.34 -40.39 2.06
C ARG A 140 6.43 -39.22 1.71
N VAL A 141 6.56 -38.68 0.50
CA VAL A 141 5.73 -37.57 0.05
C VAL A 141 4.34 -38.07 -0.29
N TRP A 142 4.26 -39.20 -0.97
CA TRP A 142 3.03 -39.94 -1.25
C TRP A 142 2.17 -40.12 0.00
N ASN A 143 2.70 -40.73 1.06
CA ASN A 143 1.97 -40.92 2.32
C ASN A 143 1.48 -39.62 2.97
N ASN A 144 2.07 -38.47 2.65
CA ASN A 144 1.64 -37.19 3.19
C ASN A 144 0.64 -36.45 2.30
N CYS A 145 0.65 -36.70 0.97
CA CYS A 145 -0.14 -35.90 0.03
C CYS A 145 -1.31 -36.64 -0.61
N ALA A 146 -1.32 -37.99 -0.60
CA ALA A 146 -2.22 -38.78 -1.44
C ALA A 146 -3.70 -38.44 -1.23
N SER A 147 -4.18 -38.38 0.01
CA SER A 147 -5.58 -38.07 0.34
C SER A 147 -5.99 -36.62 0.08
N PHE A 148 -5.05 -35.72 -0.22
CA PHE A 148 -5.32 -34.31 -0.46
C PHE A 148 -5.29 -33.96 -1.96
N LEU A 149 -4.80 -34.88 -2.78
CA LEU A 149 -4.84 -34.79 -4.24
C LEU A 149 -6.08 -35.54 -4.72
N MET A 150 -7.10 -34.79 -5.11
CA MET A 150 -8.35 -35.33 -5.61
C MET A 150 -8.21 -35.65 -7.10
N ILE A 151 -8.83 -36.76 -7.52
CA ILE A 151 -9.05 -37.07 -8.93
C ILE A 151 -10.55 -37.30 -9.10
N VAL A 152 -11.18 -36.51 -9.98
CA VAL A 152 -12.61 -36.62 -10.26
C VAL A 152 -12.92 -38.01 -10.79
N TYR A 153 -13.91 -38.66 -10.17
CA TYR A 153 -14.34 -39.99 -10.57
C TYR A 153 -15.08 -39.95 -11.92
N ASP A 154 -14.66 -40.80 -12.85
CA ASP A 154 -15.29 -40.99 -14.16
C ASP A 154 -15.96 -42.36 -14.22
N SER A 155 -17.29 -42.38 -14.14
CA SER A 155 -18.09 -43.60 -14.17
C SER A 155 -18.03 -44.35 -15.50
N SER A 156 -17.56 -43.71 -16.58
CA SER A 156 -17.38 -44.35 -17.89
C SER A 156 -16.06 -45.11 -18.00
N SER A 157 -15.11 -44.82 -17.11
CA SER A 157 -13.78 -45.42 -17.12
C SER A 157 -13.67 -46.51 -16.05
N SER A 158 -13.45 -47.74 -16.49
CA SER A 158 -13.27 -48.88 -15.57
C SER A 158 -12.01 -48.78 -14.72
N SER A 159 -11.03 -47.98 -15.12
CA SER A 159 -9.81 -47.73 -14.36
C SER A 159 -9.97 -46.65 -13.30
N SER A 160 -11.07 -45.90 -13.26
CA SER A 160 -11.32 -44.89 -12.23
C SER A 160 -11.77 -45.54 -10.92
N ASP A 161 -11.12 -45.19 -9.81
CA ASP A 161 -11.54 -45.58 -8.47
C ASP A 161 -12.35 -44.45 -7.84
N TYR A 162 -13.55 -44.76 -7.34
CA TYR A 162 -14.41 -43.77 -6.68
C TYR A 162 -13.75 -43.15 -5.45
N LEU A 163 -12.91 -43.91 -4.74
CA LEU A 163 -12.22 -43.44 -3.54
C LEU A 163 -11.12 -42.40 -3.84
N ASP A 164 -10.67 -42.26 -5.08
CA ASP A 164 -9.74 -41.19 -5.47
C ASP A 164 -10.41 -39.80 -5.48
N ASN A 165 -11.75 -39.79 -5.57
CA ASN A 165 -12.61 -38.62 -5.43
C ASN A 165 -13.04 -38.38 -3.97
N THR A 166 -12.32 -38.90 -2.98
CA THR A 166 -12.64 -38.73 -1.55
C THR A 166 -11.42 -38.32 -0.73
N ARG A 167 -11.64 -37.85 0.50
CA ARG A 167 -10.57 -37.63 1.48
C ARG A 167 -9.99 -38.91 2.10
N VAL A 168 -10.51 -40.08 1.73
CA VAL A 168 -10.00 -41.37 2.21
C VAL A 168 -8.56 -41.54 1.70
N HIS A 169 -7.65 -41.91 2.59
CA HIS A 169 -6.26 -42.17 2.20
C HIS A 169 -6.13 -43.56 1.54
N PRO A 170 -5.28 -43.75 0.52
CA PRO A 170 -5.09 -45.06 -0.13
C PRO A 170 -4.75 -46.21 0.82
N GLU A 171 -4.15 -45.93 1.98
CA GLU A 171 -3.89 -46.93 3.03
C GLU A 171 -5.16 -47.53 3.67
N ASP A 172 -6.30 -46.85 3.50
CA ASP A 172 -7.60 -47.18 4.06
C ASP A 172 -8.62 -47.56 2.97
N TYR A 173 -8.22 -47.70 1.71
CA TYR A 173 -9.15 -48.06 0.63
C TYR A 173 -9.83 -49.39 0.83
N GLU A 174 -9.10 -50.37 1.36
CA GLU A 174 -9.67 -51.67 1.68
C GLU A 174 -10.72 -51.60 2.79
N LEU A 175 -10.53 -50.68 3.74
CA LEU A 175 -11.51 -50.41 4.79
C LEU A 175 -12.77 -49.79 4.21
N GLY A 176 -12.64 -48.84 3.29
CA GLY A 176 -13.77 -48.23 2.57
C GLY A 176 -14.54 -49.23 1.71
N ARG A 177 -13.84 -50.10 0.99
CA ARG A 177 -14.46 -51.19 0.20
C ARG A 177 -15.22 -52.17 1.08
N LYS A 178 -14.65 -52.55 2.22
CA LYS A 178 -15.32 -53.43 3.18
C LYS A 178 -16.55 -52.78 3.80
N MET A 179 -16.47 -51.51 4.19
CA MET A 179 -17.65 -50.76 4.67
C MET A 179 -18.77 -50.71 3.62
N ALA A 180 -18.42 -50.53 2.34
CA ALA A 180 -19.39 -50.57 1.25
C ALA A 180 -20.01 -51.96 1.06
N ALA A 181 -19.23 -53.04 1.19
CA ALA A 181 -19.74 -54.42 1.12
C ALA A 181 -20.70 -54.72 2.27
N ASP A 182 -20.30 -54.38 3.51
CA ASP A 182 -21.10 -54.58 4.72
C ASP A 182 -22.42 -53.80 4.64
N ALA A 183 -22.40 -52.56 4.12
CA ALA A 183 -23.61 -51.75 3.91
C ALA A 183 -24.55 -52.30 2.82
N LEU A 184 -24.02 -53.04 1.86
CA LEU A 184 -24.81 -53.73 0.83
C LEU A 184 -25.25 -55.13 1.26
N GLU A 185 -24.87 -55.58 2.46
CA GLU A 185 -25.12 -56.94 2.98
C GLU A 185 -24.61 -58.05 2.04
N LEU A 186 -23.50 -57.78 1.33
CA LEU A 186 -22.88 -58.77 0.44
C LEU A 186 -22.10 -59.80 1.26
N ASP A 187 -22.22 -61.08 0.90
CA ASP A 187 -21.39 -62.12 1.47
C ASP A 187 -20.00 -62.19 0.80
N GLU A 188 -19.11 -63.03 1.32
CA GLU A 188 -17.74 -63.17 0.79
C GLU A 188 -17.70 -63.71 -0.64
N GLU A 189 -18.70 -64.50 -1.05
CA GLU A 189 -18.78 -65.05 -2.41
C GLU A 189 -19.20 -63.95 -3.40
N ASP A 190 -20.21 -63.16 -3.06
CA ASP A 190 -20.70 -62.02 -3.83
C ASP A 190 -19.60 -60.95 -4.00
N VAL A 191 -18.90 -60.61 -2.92
CA VAL A 191 -17.78 -59.67 -2.96
C VAL A 191 -16.70 -60.15 -3.93
N LYS A 192 -16.38 -61.45 -3.90
CA LYS A 192 -15.34 -62.01 -4.76
C LYS A 192 -15.74 -61.98 -6.24
N VAL A 193 -16.99 -62.32 -6.56
CA VAL A 193 -17.51 -62.25 -7.93
C VAL A 193 -17.40 -60.83 -8.48
N GLU A 194 -17.85 -59.84 -7.71
CA GLU A 194 -17.82 -58.42 -8.12
C GLU A 194 -16.38 -57.91 -8.31
N VAL A 195 -15.45 -58.29 -7.43
CA VAL A 195 -14.04 -57.88 -7.51
C VAL A 195 -13.32 -58.58 -8.67
N ASP A 196 -13.62 -59.85 -8.95
CA ASP A 196 -13.01 -60.57 -10.08
C ASP A 196 -13.47 -60.00 -11.44
N GLU A 197 -14.73 -59.54 -11.54
CA GLU A 197 -15.27 -58.95 -12.77
C GLU A 197 -14.92 -57.47 -12.95
N GLY A 198 -14.99 -56.68 -11.88
CA GLY A 198 -14.83 -55.22 -11.93
C GLY A 198 -13.54 -54.69 -11.31
N GLY A 199 -12.72 -55.52 -10.71
CA GLY A 199 -11.54 -55.10 -9.94
C GLY A 199 -11.88 -54.52 -8.56
N PRO A 200 -10.87 -54.02 -7.82
CA PRO A 200 -11.00 -53.67 -6.41
C PRO A 200 -12.05 -52.58 -6.10
N GLY A 201 -12.28 -51.64 -7.02
CA GLY A 201 -13.27 -50.57 -6.85
C GLY A 201 -14.73 -50.98 -7.12
N ALA A 202 -14.99 -52.23 -7.54
CA ALA A 202 -16.31 -52.68 -8.00
C ALA A 202 -17.41 -52.50 -6.94
N ILE A 203 -17.11 -52.86 -5.70
CA ILE A 203 -18.06 -52.81 -4.58
C ILE A 203 -18.53 -51.38 -4.33
N VAL A 204 -17.59 -50.43 -4.27
CA VAL A 204 -17.93 -49.02 -4.05
C VAL A 204 -18.72 -48.48 -5.24
N ARG A 205 -18.34 -48.84 -6.49
CA ARG A 205 -19.11 -48.44 -7.67
C ARG A 205 -20.54 -49.00 -7.65
N LYS A 206 -20.73 -50.24 -7.16
CA LYS A 206 -22.05 -50.85 -6.98
C LYS A 206 -22.88 -50.07 -5.96
N LEU A 207 -22.30 -49.73 -4.80
CA LEU A 207 -22.93 -48.91 -3.76
C LEU A 207 -23.47 -47.59 -4.33
N ILE A 208 -22.64 -46.88 -5.12
CA ILE A 208 -23.01 -45.60 -5.74
C ILE A 208 -24.07 -45.78 -6.84
N LYS A 209 -23.94 -46.82 -7.66
CA LYS A 209 -24.88 -47.09 -8.77
C LYS A 209 -26.28 -47.49 -8.27
N GLU A 210 -26.36 -48.16 -7.13
CA GLU A 210 -27.61 -48.58 -6.48
C GLU A 210 -28.22 -47.50 -5.59
N ASP A 211 -27.61 -46.31 -5.49
CA ASP A 211 -28.03 -45.23 -4.58
C ASP A 211 -28.08 -45.71 -3.11
N GLY A 212 -27.20 -46.67 -2.77
CA GLY A 212 -27.16 -47.34 -1.47
C GLY A 212 -26.37 -46.56 -0.41
N GLN A 213 -25.95 -45.33 -0.69
CA GLN A 213 -25.05 -44.55 0.17
C GLN A 213 -25.64 -44.34 1.58
N GLU A 214 -26.96 -44.15 1.69
CA GLU A 214 -27.62 -43.96 2.99
C GLU A 214 -27.49 -45.17 3.92
N LYS A 215 -27.36 -46.40 3.37
CA LYS A 215 -27.20 -47.64 4.16
C LYS A 215 -25.91 -47.67 4.97
N VAL A 216 -24.90 -46.87 4.58
CA VAL A 216 -23.66 -46.75 5.35
C VAL A 216 -23.91 -46.16 6.75
N ASN A 217 -25.03 -45.45 6.96
CA ASN A 217 -25.44 -44.95 8.27
C ASN A 217 -25.93 -46.05 9.23
N ASP A 218 -26.38 -47.19 8.71
CA ASP A 218 -26.88 -48.30 9.52
C ASP A 218 -25.74 -49.09 10.18
N LEU A 219 -24.50 -48.86 9.74
CA LEU A 219 -23.30 -49.48 10.31
C LEU A 219 -23.00 -48.93 11.71
N ILE A 220 -22.87 -49.83 12.68
CA ILE A 220 -22.45 -49.51 14.06
C ILE A 220 -20.92 -49.39 14.10
N LEU A 221 -20.40 -48.20 13.78
CA LEU A 221 -18.95 -47.94 13.66
C LEU A 221 -18.17 -48.14 14.97
N GLU A 222 -18.82 -48.02 16.12
CA GLU A 222 -18.19 -48.24 17.43
C GLU A 222 -17.78 -49.71 17.62
N GLU A 223 -18.71 -50.65 17.37
CA GLU A 223 -18.42 -52.09 17.43
C GLU A 223 -17.38 -52.50 16.37
N TYR A 224 -17.48 -51.92 15.17
CA TYR A 224 -16.52 -52.17 14.09
C TYR A 224 -15.10 -51.72 14.49
N ALA A 225 -14.98 -50.54 15.10
CA ALA A 225 -13.71 -50.03 15.61
C ALA A 225 -13.14 -50.92 16.74
N GLU A 226 -13.99 -51.39 17.65
CA GLU A 226 -13.56 -52.31 18.71
C GLU A 226 -13.03 -53.63 18.15
N GLN A 227 -13.66 -54.18 17.11
CA GLN A 227 -13.19 -55.40 16.43
C GLN A 227 -11.83 -55.19 15.75
N LEU A 228 -11.62 -54.05 15.08
CA LEU A 228 -10.33 -53.70 14.48
C LEU A 228 -9.23 -53.54 15.54
N GLU A 229 -9.54 -52.95 16.69
CA GLU A 229 -8.58 -52.82 17.78
C GLU A 229 -8.25 -54.19 18.40
N ARG A 230 -9.26 -55.05 18.62
CA ARG A 230 -9.05 -56.39 19.21
C ARG A 230 -8.28 -57.33 18.29
N ASN A 231 -8.61 -57.36 17.00
CA ASN A 231 -8.08 -58.35 16.06
C ASN A 231 -6.76 -57.90 15.40
N TYR A 232 -6.62 -56.60 15.14
CA TYR A 232 -5.51 -56.06 14.34
C TYR A 232 -4.71 -54.97 15.07
N ASN A 233 -5.08 -54.60 16.30
CA ASN A 233 -4.46 -53.51 17.06
C ASN A 233 -4.47 -52.16 16.31
N GLN A 234 -5.53 -51.91 15.53
CA GLN A 234 -5.70 -50.68 14.74
C GLN A 234 -6.78 -49.79 15.35
N ARG A 235 -6.43 -48.55 15.70
CA ARG A 235 -7.35 -47.55 16.27
C ARG A 235 -7.89 -46.62 15.19
N LYS A 236 -8.90 -47.08 14.44
CA LYS A 236 -9.42 -46.40 13.24
C LYS A 236 -10.83 -45.80 13.39
N ARG A 237 -11.33 -45.59 14.61
CA ARG A 237 -12.69 -45.04 14.83
C ARG A 237 -12.95 -43.73 14.07
N ALA A 238 -12.05 -42.75 14.19
CA ALA A 238 -12.20 -41.47 13.46
C ALA A 238 -12.08 -41.65 11.94
N THR A 239 -11.22 -42.56 11.49
CA THR A 239 -11.06 -42.89 10.07
C THR A 239 -12.33 -43.49 9.49
N LEU A 240 -13.00 -44.41 10.21
CA LEU A 240 -14.28 -45.00 9.80
C LEU A 240 -15.37 -43.93 9.67
N GLU A 241 -15.42 -42.98 10.59
CA GLU A 241 -16.34 -41.84 10.54
C GLU A 241 -16.10 -40.98 9.29
N THR A 242 -14.83 -40.68 8.98
CA THR A 242 -14.46 -39.96 7.76
C THR A 242 -14.81 -40.76 6.50
N ILE A 243 -14.53 -42.07 6.47
CA ILE A 243 -14.90 -42.93 5.34
C ILE A 243 -16.42 -42.92 5.13
N ARG A 244 -17.22 -43.05 6.21
CA ARG A 244 -18.68 -42.96 6.13
C ARG A 244 -19.13 -41.63 5.52
N ALA A 245 -18.63 -40.51 6.03
CA ALA A 245 -18.98 -39.19 5.54
C ALA A 245 -18.61 -39.01 4.05
N GLU A 246 -17.43 -39.47 3.65
CA GLU A 246 -16.96 -39.37 2.26
C GLU A 246 -17.67 -40.32 1.29
N LEU A 247 -18.10 -41.50 1.76
CA LEU A 247 -18.94 -42.40 0.96
C LEU A 247 -20.34 -41.83 0.74
N LEU A 248 -20.89 -41.10 1.72
CA LEU A 248 -22.15 -40.38 1.58
C LEU A 248 -22.01 -39.19 0.62
N GLN A 249 -21.05 -38.30 0.90
CA GLN A 249 -20.82 -37.10 0.12
C GLN A 249 -19.31 -36.85 -0.06
N PRO A 250 -18.73 -37.23 -1.22
CA PRO A 250 -17.30 -37.05 -1.48
C PRO A 250 -16.93 -35.57 -1.45
N TYR A 251 -15.81 -35.24 -0.78
CA TYR A 251 -15.28 -33.89 -0.69
C TYR A 251 -16.32 -32.81 -0.31
N GLU A 252 -17.21 -33.09 0.64
CA GLU A 252 -18.19 -32.10 1.08
C GLU A 252 -17.52 -30.77 1.52
N GLU A 253 -18.26 -29.66 1.40
CA GLU A 253 -17.77 -28.33 1.75
C GLU A 253 -17.72 -28.16 3.28
N LEU A 254 -16.53 -28.32 3.85
CA LEU A 254 -16.30 -28.23 5.29
C LEU A 254 -15.89 -26.81 5.75
N ARG A 255 -15.71 -25.86 4.84
CA ARG A 255 -15.41 -24.47 5.22
C ARG A 255 -16.65 -23.81 5.81
N LYS A 256 -16.40 -22.72 6.53
CA LYS A 256 -17.47 -21.82 6.94
C LYS A 256 -18.10 -21.15 5.72
N ASP A 257 -19.37 -20.79 5.88
CA ASP A 257 -20.10 -19.99 4.91
C ASP A 257 -19.32 -18.72 4.52
N PHE A 258 -19.55 -18.29 3.27
CA PHE A 258 -18.93 -17.10 2.74
C PHE A 258 -19.29 -15.87 3.61
N ALA A 259 -18.28 -15.22 4.18
CA ALA A 259 -18.48 -14.07 5.05
C ALA A 259 -18.91 -12.84 4.23
N ILE A 260 -20.14 -12.38 4.50
CA ILE A 260 -20.66 -11.12 3.93
C ILE A 260 -20.19 -9.97 4.80
N LEU A 261 -19.73 -8.89 4.16
CA LEU A 261 -19.28 -7.68 4.85
C LEU A 261 -20.42 -7.07 5.66
N SER A 262 -20.13 -6.73 6.91
CA SER A 262 -21.04 -5.97 7.76
C SER A 262 -21.13 -4.51 7.31
N ASN A 263 -22.23 -3.82 7.68
CA ASN A 263 -22.39 -2.39 7.40
C ASN A 263 -21.22 -1.56 7.96
N ASP A 264 -20.66 -1.97 9.10
CA ASP A 264 -19.49 -1.33 9.71
C ASP A 264 -18.25 -1.46 8.83
N GLU A 265 -17.98 -2.65 8.31
CA GLU A 265 -16.84 -2.90 7.42
C GLU A 265 -17.00 -2.18 6.09
N ILE A 266 -18.20 -2.21 5.49
CA ILE A 266 -18.50 -1.47 4.25
C ILE A 266 -18.30 0.02 4.48
N PHE A 267 -18.80 0.54 5.61
CA PHE A 267 -18.63 1.94 5.99
C PHE A 267 -17.15 2.32 6.06
N THR A 268 -16.33 1.56 6.80
CA THR A 268 -14.89 1.81 6.91
C THR A 268 -14.17 1.64 5.57
N MET A 269 -14.54 0.66 4.75
CA MET A 269 -13.91 0.43 3.44
C MET A 269 -14.12 1.57 2.44
N LEU A 270 -15.27 2.25 2.50
CA LEU A 270 -15.62 3.34 1.59
C LEU A 270 -15.21 4.73 2.12
N THR A 271 -15.25 4.94 3.44
CA THR A 271 -14.96 6.25 4.06
C THR A 271 -13.53 6.38 4.57
N GLY A 272 -12.88 5.25 4.90
CA GLY A 272 -11.62 5.23 5.63
C GLY A 272 -11.74 5.50 7.13
N GLU A 273 -12.95 5.77 7.64
CA GLU A 273 -13.21 6.05 9.05
C GLU A 273 -13.44 4.75 9.82
N ASN A 274 -12.82 4.62 10.99
CA ASN A 274 -13.01 3.48 11.89
C ASN A 274 -13.73 3.92 13.18
N LYS A 275 -14.00 2.97 14.08
CA LYS A 275 -14.69 3.25 15.35
C LYS A 275 -13.88 4.14 16.30
N ASP A 276 -12.57 4.26 16.08
CA ASP A 276 -11.70 5.10 16.91
C ASP A 276 -11.64 6.54 16.37
N SER A 277 -11.70 6.73 15.05
CA SER A 277 -11.65 8.04 14.40
C SER A 277 -13.01 8.73 14.37
N LEU A 278 -14.09 7.96 14.12
CA LEU A 278 -15.45 8.47 14.03
C LEU A 278 -16.41 7.63 14.88
N HIS A 279 -16.76 8.18 16.03
CA HIS A 279 -17.74 7.61 16.96
C HIS A 279 -18.66 8.70 17.53
N GLU A 280 -19.74 8.27 18.17
CA GLU A 280 -20.67 9.16 18.84
C GLU A 280 -19.97 9.97 19.93
N GLY A 281 -20.24 11.28 19.95
CA GLY A 281 -19.61 12.21 20.85
C GLY A 281 -18.21 12.69 20.43
N VAL A 282 -17.71 12.36 19.24
CA VAL A 282 -16.50 13.01 18.73
C VAL A 282 -16.86 14.35 18.06
N THR A 283 -16.04 15.39 18.29
CA THR A 283 -16.18 16.68 17.58
C THR A 283 -15.44 16.63 16.24
N VAL A 284 -16.15 16.88 15.16
CA VAL A 284 -15.64 16.87 13.77
C VAL A 284 -15.76 18.24 13.11
N SER A 285 -14.90 18.51 12.14
CA SER A 285 -15.01 19.68 11.27
C SER A 285 -15.94 19.37 10.10
N ILE A 286 -16.91 20.25 9.86
CA ILE A 286 -17.93 20.08 8.82
C ILE A 286 -17.99 21.30 7.91
N ASN A 287 -18.17 21.07 6.61
CA ASN A 287 -18.44 22.11 5.62
C ASN A 287 -19.94 22.18 5.32
N ILE A 288 -20.55 23.33 5.58
CA ILE A 288 -21.99 23.54 5.40
C ILE A 288 -22.32 23.64 3.91
N ARG A 289 -23.19 22.76 3.41
CA ARG A 289 -23.61 22.71 2.00
C ARG A 289 -24.96 23.34 1.76
N VAL A 290 -25.91 23.08 2.64
CA VAL A 290 -27.28 23.60 2.54
C VAL A 290 -27.69 24.13 3.89
N VAL A 291 -28.27 25.33 3.91
CA VAL A 291 -28.86 25.91 5.12
C VAL A 291 -30.32 26.23 4.83
N LYS A 292 -31.21 25.66 5.63
CA LYS A 292 -32.63 25.97 5.69
C LYS A 292 -32.96 26.51 7.08
N GLU A 293 -34.21 26.92 7.29
CA GLU A 293 -34.65 27.39 8.62
C GLU A 293 -34.65 26.24 9.64
N ASP A 294 -35.11 25.06 9.22
CA ASP A 294 -35.29 23.90 10.11
C ASP A 294 -34.10 22.94 10.16
N PHE A 295 -33.18 22.99 9.20
CA PHE A 295 -32.05 22.07 9.15
C PHE A 295 -30.85 22.60 8.35
N ILE A 296 -29.69 22.03 8.64
CA ILE A 296 -28.45 22.20 7.88
C ILE A 296 -28.01 20.83 7.35
N ILE A 297 -27.59 20.79 6.09
CA ILE A 297 -26.83 19.67 5.52
C ILE A 297 -25.38 20.11 5.40
N ALA A 298 -24.49 19.33 5.99
CA ALA A 298 -23.06 19.55 5.97
C ALA A 298 -22.33 18.30 5.49
N ARG A 299 -21.06 18.46 5.13
CA ARG A 299 -20.21 17.39 4.64
C ARG A 299 -18.90 17.37 5.39
N LEU A 300 -18.45 16.18 5.78
CA LEU A 300 -17.13 15.97 6.38
C LEU A 300 -16.06 15.82 5.29
N ASP A 301 -14.79 15.94 5.66
CA ASP A 301 -13.66 15.73 4.75
C ASP A 301 -13.57 14.29 4.25
N SER A 302 -14.05 13.31 5.04
CA SER A 302 -14.22 11.90 4.64
C SER A 302 -15.33 11.68 3.62
N GLY A 303 -16.05 12.74 3.23
CA GLY A 303 -17.08 12.71 2.21
C GLY A 303 -18.48 12.39 2.73
N LEU A 304 -18.63 12.04 4.02
CA LEU A 304 -19.89 11.75 4.69
C LEU A 304 -20.80 12.97 4.79
N GLU A 305 -22.11 12.73 4.67
CA GLU A 305 -23.13 13.76 4.81
C GLU A 305 -23.67 13.77 6.25
N GLY A 306 -23.74 14.95 6.83
CA GLY A 306 -24.27 15.17 8.17
C GLY A 306 -25.45 16.13 8.16
N LYS A 307 -26.49 15.80 8.92
CA LYS A 307 -27.68 16.61 9.11
C LYS A 307 -27.68 17.19 10.53
N VAL A 308 -27.90 18.49 10.64
CA VAL A 308 -28.19 19.19 11.89
C VAL A 308 -29.64 19.64 11.84
N GLU A 309 -30.46 19.21 12.80
CA GLU A 309 -31.84 19.66 12.93
C GLU A 309 -31.91 20.95 13.74
N ALA A 310 -33.00 21.72 13.62
CA ALA A 310 -33.19 22.97 14.35
C ALA A 310 -32.96 22.83 15.86
N GLN A 311 -33.43 21.71 16.43
CA GLN A 311 -33.22 21.40 17.84
C GLN A 311 -31.74 21.19 18.19
N ASP A 312 -30.93 20.69 17.28
CA ASP A 312 -29.50 20.41 17.50
C ASP A 312 -28.60 21.61 17.12
N GLY A 313 -29.22 22.72 16.70
CA GLY A 313 -28.57 24.01 16.47
C GLY A 313 -28.19 24.76 17.74
N PRO A 314 -27.45 25.88 17.62
CA PRO A 314 -27.11 26.73 18.77
C PRO A 314 -28.38 27.28 19.45
N ASN A 315 -28.34 27.40 20.79
CA ASN A 315 -29.42 27.93 21.62
C ASN A 315 -29.63 29.45 21.40
N SER A 316 -30.10 29.82 20.21
CA SER A 316 -30.38 31.20 19.81
C SER A 316 -31.80 31.28 19.27
N ASN A 317 -32.49 32.39 19.54
CA ASN A 317 -33.84 32.66 19.01
C ASN A 317 -33.84 32.96 17.50
N MET A 318 -32.69 32.88 16.82
CA MET A 318 -32.55 33.12 15.39
C MET A 318 -32.57 31.82 14.59
N PRO A 319 -33.21 31.79 13.41
CA PRO A 319 -33.20 30.63 12.53
C PRO A 319 -31.79 30.32 12.00
N LEU A 320 -31.54 29.05 11.68
CA LEU A 320 -30.22 28.55 11.27
C LEU A 320 -29.65 29.27 10.03
N ASN A 321 -30.52 29.69 9.10
CA ASN A 321 -30.17 30.44 7.89
C ASN A 321 -29.56 31.82 8.12
N ARG A 322 -29.75 32.41 9.31
CA ARG A 322 -29.11 33.68 9.69
C ARG A 322 -27.80 33.49 10.42
N LEU A 323 -27.62 32.35 11.07
CA LEU A 323 -26.44 32.06 11.89
C LEU A 323 -25.32 31.43 11.06
N PHE A 324 -25.67 30.68 10.02
CA PHE A 324 -24.72 29.93 9.21
C PHE A 324 -24.86 30.24 7.74
N SER A 325 -23.73 30.26 7.04
CA SER A 325 -23.67 30.49 5.59
C SER A 325 -23.23 29.23 4.85
N VAL A 326 -23.72 29.07 3.63
CA VAL A 326 -23.26 27.99 2.74
C VAL A 326 -21.77 28.17 2.44
N GLY A 327 -21.00 27.07 2.51
CA GLY A 327 -19.55 27.04 2.33
C GLY A 327 -18.75 27.30 3.61
N GLN A 328 -19.39 27.71 4.71
CA GLN A 328 -18.75 27.89 6.00
C GLN A 328 -18.30 26.54 6.57
N THR A 329 -17.08 26.50 7.11
CA THR A 329 -16.58 25.36 7.89
C THR A 329 -16.77 25.64 9.38
N THR A 330 -17.39 24.71 10.10
CA THR A 330 -17.64 24.81 11.54
C THR A 330 -17.36 23.48 12.25
N GLN A 331 -17.22 23.50 13.57
CA GLN A 331 -17.15 22.28 14.36
C GLN A 331 -18.54 21.82 14.76
N ALA A 332 -18.78 20.51 14.71
CA ALA A 332 -20.01 19.88 15.17
C ALA A 332 -19.70 18.62 15.97
N LYS A 333 -20.55 18.32 16.95
CA LYS A 333 -20.49 17.07 17.73
C LYS A 333 -21.28 16.01 16.98
N VAL A 334 -20.69 14.83 16.77
CA VAL A 334 -21.42 13.67 16.23
C VAL A 334 -22.36 13.15 17.32
N LEU A 335 -23.65 13.03 17.01
CA LEU A 335 -24.64 12.46 17.91
C LEU A 335 -24.89 10.98 17.61
N GLU A 336 -25.12 10.68 16.33
CA GLU A 336 -25.48 9.34 15.85
C GLU A 336 -24.88 9.13 14.46
N ILE A 337 -24.55 7.87 14.15
CA ILE A 337 -23.96 7.46 12.88
C ILE A 337 -24.82 6.35 12.28
N ASP A 338 -25.52 6.65 11.19
CA ASP A 338 -26.17 5.61 10.39
C ASP A 338 -25.19 5.08 9.34
N ARG A 339 -24.62 3.92 9.66
CA ARG A 339 -23.62 3.24 8.84
C ARG A 339 -24.21 2.61 7.57
N SER A 340 -25.52 2.39 7.53
CA SER A 340 -26.20 1.81 6.36
C SER A 340 -26.48 2.85 5.28
N SER A 341 -26.87 4.06 5.69
CA SER A 341 -27.17 5.17 4.77
C SER A 341 -26.00 6.12 4.55
N PHE A 342 -24.87 5.93 5.24
CA PHE A 342 -23.71 6.84 5.20
C PHE A 342 -24.05 8.26 5.65
N THR A 343 -24.96 8.40 6.62
CA THR A 343 -25.39 9.69 7.15
C THR A 343 -25.08 9.86 8.64
N LEU A 344 -24.86 11.11 9.04
CA LEU A 344 -24.53 11.50 10.41
C LEU A 344 -25.59 12.44 10.96
N ARG A 345 -25.97 12.26 12.22
CA ARG A 345 -26.70 13.27 12.98
C ARG A 345 -25.71 14.11 13.77
N LEU A 346 -25.75 15.43 13.58
CA LEU A 346 -24.75 16.35 14.11
C LEU A 346 -25.39 17.40 15.01
N SER A 347 -24.64 17.89 16.00
CA SER A 347 -25.03 19.02 16.84
C SER A 347 -24.04 20.18 16.76
N LEU A 348 -24.60 21.38 16.64
CA LEU A 348 -23.90 22.66 16.69
C LEU A 348 -24.12 23.39 18.03
N ARG A 349 -24.71 22.73 19.02
CA ARG A 349 -24.91 23.30 20.36
C ARG A 349 -23.57 23.57 21.04
N GLU A 350 -23.41 24.77 21.59
CA GLU A 350 -22.20 25.14 22.34
C GLU A 350 -21.93 24.20 23.51
N GLU A 351 -22.98 23.76 24.21
CA GLU A 351 -22.88 22.84 25.35
C GLU A 351 -22.26 21.49 24.93
N ALA A 352 -22.69 20.96 23.78
CA ALA A 352 -22.18 19.70 23.25
C ALA A 352 -20.73 19.82 22.75
N LEU A 353 -20.37 20.97 22.17
CA LEU A 353 -19.02 21.26 21.69
C LEU A 353 -18.01 21.48 22.83
N ARG A 354 -18.47 22.01 23.98
CA ARG A 354 -17.63 22.19 25.18
C ARG A 354 -17.28 20.88 25.86
N MET A 355 -18.08 19.83 25.67
CA MET A 355 -17.77 18.52 26.24
C MET A 355 -16.54 17.92 25.54
N PRO A 356 -15.48 17.58 26.29
CA PRO A 356 -14.29 16.97 25.70
C PRO A 356 -14.66 15.64 25.03
N ASN A 357 -13.91 15.29 23.98
CA ASN A 357 -14.03 13.95 23.39
C ASN A 357 -13.64 12.93 24.48
N LYS A 358 -14.57 12.01 24.78
CA LYS A 358 -14.26 10.87 25.62
C LYS A 358 -13.40 9.92 24.79
N ASN A 359 -12.09 10.10 24.83
CA ASN A 359 -11.20 9.08 24.31
C ASN A 359 -11.37 7.84 25.20
N LEU A 360 -11.60 6.68 24.58
CA LEU A 360 -11.65 5.37 25.25
C LEU A 360 -10.24 4.94 25.69
N VAL A 361 -9.53 5.79 26.44
CA VAL A 361 -8.28 5.38 27.10
C VAL A 361 -8.67 4.86 28.46
N ASP A 362 -8.53 3.56 28.64
CA ASP A 362 -8.69 2.93 29.95
C ASP A 362 -7.57 3.43 30.87
N ARG A 363 -7.94 4.23 31.86
CA ARG A 363 -7.03 4.75 32.88
C ARG A 363 -7.19 3.91 34.12
N ASP A 364 -6.64 2.71 34.05
CA ASP A 364 -6.71 1.78 35.16
C ASP A 364 -5.95 2.33 36.39
N TYR A 365 -6.53 2.10 37.56
CA TYR A 365 -6.07 2.69 38.81
C TYR A 365 -4.79 2.00 39.27
N GLY A 366 -3.70 2.77 39.38
CA GLY A 366 -2.39 2.28 39.86
C GLY A 366 -1.44 1.82 38.76
N THR A 367 -1.90 1.67 37.52
CA THR A 367 -1.05 1.39 36.34
C THR A 367 -0.80 2.63 35.48
N TRP A 368 -1.71 3.61 35.53
CA TRP A 368 -1.58 4.89 34.84
C TRP A 368 -0.94 5.97 35.72
N ASP A 369 0.16 6.57 35.26
CA ASP A 369 0.82 7.68 35.95
C ASP A 369 0.09 9.01 35.66
N VAL A 370 -0.96 9.27 36.45
CA VAL A 370 -1.74 10.50 36.39
C VAL A 370 -0.89 11.74 36.69
N ALA A 371 0.14 11.62 37.54
CA ALA A 371 0.98 12.75 37.92
C ALA A 371 1.86 13.18 36.75
N GLN A 372 2.50 12.22 36.06
CA GLN A 372 3.28 12.49 34.86
C GLN A 372 2.41 13.04 33.71
N GLU A 373 1.23 12.46 33.47
CA GLU A 373 0.31 12.97 32.42
C GLU A 373 -0.09 14.43 32.67
N ASN A 374 -0.38 14.81 33.92
CA ASN A 374 -0.72 16.18 34.26
C ASN A 374 0.46 17.14 34.07
N LYS A 375 1.67 16.71 34.45
CA LYS A 375 2.89 17.49 34.23
C LYS A 375 3.13 17.73 32.73
N ASP A 376 3.01 16.69 31.91
CA ASP A 376 3.18 16.79 30.46
C ASP A 376 2.14 17.74 29.85
N LYS A 377 0.88 17.68 30.32
CA LYS A 377 -0.19 18.61 29.87
C LYS A 377 0.10 20.05 30.24
N ASP A 378 0.60 20.30 31.44
CA ASP A 378 0.92 21.66 31.88
C ASP A 378 2.13 22.20 31.12
N GLU A 379 3.17 21.39 30.89
CA GLU A 379 4.30 21.75 30.03
C GLU A 379 3.85 22.05 28.58
N LEU A 380 2.90 21.28 28.03
CA LEU A 380 2.34 21.52 26.70
C LEU A 380 1.57 22.85 26.66
N ARG A 381 0.75 23.13 27.68
CA ARG A 381 0.02 24.40 27.82
C ARG A 381 0.97 25.58 27.97
N GLU A 382 2.05 25.44 28.71
CA GLU A 382 3.07 26.48 28.84
C GLU A 382 3.81 26.70 27.52
N LYS A 383 4.14 25.64 26.78
CA LYS A 383 4.69 25.75 25.42
C LYS A 383 3.71 26.42 24.44
N ASP A 384 2.42 26.11 24.51
CA ASP A 384 1.38 26.75 23.68
C ASP A 384 1.22 28.24 24.03
N LYS A 385 1.31 28.59 25.32
CA LYS A 385 1.32 29.98 25.79
C LYS A 385 2.61 30.72 25.40
N ALA A 386 3.77 30.05 25.49
CA ALA A 386 5.08 30.62 25.17
C ALA A 386 5.30 30.77 23.65
N THR A 387 4.69 29.91 22.84
CA THR A 387 4.79 30.01 21.38
C THR A 387 3.93 31.11 20.81
N GLY A 388 2.82 31.52 21.45
CA GLY A 388 2.09 32.79 21.23
C GLY A 388 1.74 33.15 19.78
N ARG A 389 2.02 32.28 18.81
CA ARG A 389 1.82 32.44 17.38
C ARG A 389 0.70 31.49 17.06
N SER A 390 -0.51 32.02 17.13
CA SER A 390 -1.61 31.57 16.28
C SER A 390 -1.01 31.22 14.91
N ARG A 391 -1.11 29.93 14.54
CA ARG A 391 -0.49 29.37 13.34
C ARG A 391 -1.13 30.06 12.12
N ARG A 392 -0.53 31.16 11.67
CA ARG A 392 -1.06 31.99 10.59
C ARG A 392 -1.14 31.16 9.31
N VAL A 393 -2.36 30.90 8.86
CA VAL A 393 -2.62 30.18 7.59
C VAL A 393 -2.83 31.24 6.50
N VAL A 394 -1.81 31.43 5.67
CA VAL A 394 -1.95 32.26 4.47
C VAL A 394 -2.63 31.42 3.39
N LYS A 395 -3.73 31.93 2.82
CA LYS A 395 -4.47 31.29 1.73
C LYS A 395 -3.72 31.43 0.41
N HIS A 396 -2.70 30.59 0.20
CA HIS A 396 -1.94 30.54 -1.05
C HIS A 396 -1.54 29.09 -1.37
N PRO A 397 -1.64 28.62 -2.64
CA PRO A 397 -1.37 27.23 -2.99
C PRO A 397 0.03 26.74 -2.60
N LEU A 398 1.03 27.63 -2.69
CA LEU A 398 2.43 27.38 -2.34
C LEU A 398 2.75 27.63 -0.86
N PHE A 399 1.77 28.02 -0.04
CA PHE A 399 2.00 28.23 1.39
C PHE A 399 1.96 26.91 2.15
N ARG A 400 2.99 26.66 2.96
CA ARG A 400 3.07 25.53 3.89
C ARG A 400 3.61 26.03 5.23
N PRO A 401 3.04 25.60 6.37
CA PRO A 401 3.51 26.00 7.69
C PRO A 401 4.77 25.21 8.09
N PHE A 402 5.82 25.29 7.27
CA PHE A 402 7.09 24.61 7.48
C PHE A 402 8.10 25.49 8.21
N ASN A 403 9.00 24.87 8.96
CA ASN A 403 10.27 25.50 9.33
C ASN A 403 11.27 25.45 8.15
N SER A 404 12.48 26.00 8.30
CA SER A 404 13.48 26.00 7.22
C SER A 404 13.87 24.60 6.77
N THR A 405 14.15 23.70 7.71
CA THR A 405 14.58 22.32 7.43
C THR A 405 13.50 21.52 6.71
N GLN A 406 12.25 21.60 7.18
CA GLN A 406 11.09 20.95 6.55
C GLN A 406 10.85 21.48 5.13
N ALA A 407 11.10 22.78 4.89
CA ALA A 407 10.98 23.35 3.56
C ALA A 407 12.06 22.84 2.60
N GLU A 408 13.29 22.62 3.08
CA GLU A 408 14.38 22.03 2.28
C GLU A 408 14.11 20.56 1.97
N GLU A 409 13.64 19.78 2.95
CA GLU A 409 13.25 18.37 2.75
C GLU A 409 12.11 18.25 1.71
N TYR A 410 11.09 19.11 1.83
CA TYR A 410 9.95 19.14 0.91
C TYR A 410 10.37 19.51 -0.53
N LEU A 411 11.30 20.46 -0.68
CA LEU A 411 11.82 20.84 -1.98
C LEU A 411 12.86 19.86 -2.52
N GLY A 412 13.43 18.98 -1.69
CA GLY A 412 14.46 18.03 -2.11
C GLY A 412 14.02 17.13 -3.25
N SER A 413 12.78 16.64 -3.21
CA SER A 413 12.18 15.81 -4.26
C SER A 413 11.62 16.60 -5.45
N GLN A 414 11.65 17.93 -5.42
CA GLN A 414 11.06 18.81 -6.44
C GLN A 414 12.08 19.28 -7.48
N ALA A 415 11.59 19.91 -8.55
CA ALA A 415 12.45 20.41 -9.61
C ALA A 415 13.21 21.69 -9.17
N SER A 416 14.34 21.96 -9.81
CA SER A 416 15.03 23.25 -9.63
C SER A 416 14.12 24.38 -10.10
N GLY A 417 13.99 25.44 -9.30
CA GLY A 417 13.07 26.55 -9.53
C GLY A 417 11.75 26.45 -8.75
N ASP A 418 11.42 25.29 -8.18
CA ASP A 418 10.22 25.14 -7.35
C ASP A 418 10.35 25.87 -6.01
N VAL A 419 9.21 26.31 -5.47
CA VAL A 419 9.14 27.29 -4.38
C VAL A 419 8.06 26.94 -3.36
N VAL A 420 8.37 27.20 -2.09
CA VAL A 420 7.44 27.10 -0.97
C VAL A 420 7.47 28.38 -0.14
N ILE A 421 6.29 28.87 0.22
CA ILE A 421 6.12 30.04 1.09
C ILE A 421 5.84 29.53 2.49
N ARG A 422 6.53 30.08 3.49
CA ARG A 422 6.40 29.67 4.89
C ARG A 422 6.44 30.87 5.82
N PRO A 423 5.95 30.73 7.07
CA PRO A 423 6.15 31.74 8.10
C PRO A 423 7.64 32.05 8.30
N SER A 424 7.98 33.33 8.49
CA SER A 424 9.34 33.73 8.85
C SER A 424 9.54 33.65 10.36
N SER A 425 10.75 33.28 10.78
CA SER A 425 11.15 33.37 12.19
C SER A 425 11.28 34.82 12.65
N LYS A 426 11.53 35.76 11.72
CA LYS A 426 11.84 37.17 12.01
C LYS A 426 10.68 38.02 12.55
N GLY A 427 9.44 37.55 12.45
CA GLY A 427 8.29 38.27 12.99
C GLY A 427 7.02 38.05 12.18
N ASN A 428 5.91 38.59 12.68
CA ASN A 428 4.60 38.44 12.04
C ASN A 428 4.48 39.22 10.73
N ASP A 429 5.32 40.24 10.52
CA ASP A 429 5.39 41.05 9.29
C ASP A 429 6.39 40.52 8.27
N HIS A 430 6.85 39.28 8.47
CA HIS A 430 7.79 38.63 7.58
C HIS A 430 7.24 37.29 7.08
N LEU A 431 7.40 37.06 5.78
CA LEU A 431 7.27 35.76 5.14
C LEU A 431 8.64 35.29 4.66
N ALA A 432 8.84 33.97 4.65
CA ALA A 432 10.03 33.38 4.07
C ALA A 432 9.64 32.59 2.82
N VAL A 433 10.22 32.97 1.69
CA VAL A 433 10.04 32.27 0.41
C VAL A 433 11.29 31.43 0.17
N THR A 434 11.14 30.11 0.24
CA THR A 434 12.25 29.16 0.04
C THR A 434 12.11 28.53 -1.33
N TRP A 435 13.17 28.54 -2.15
CA TRP A 435 13.16 27.91 -3.47
C TRP A 435 14.43 27.11 -3.74
N LYS A 436 14.33 26.10 -4.62
CA LYS A 436 15.43 25.20 -4.97
C LYS A 436 16.29 25.79 -6.10
N VAL A 437 17.52 26.17 -5.81
CA VAL A 437 18.48 26.70 -6.82
C VAL A 437 19.13 25.56 -7.61
N SER A 438 19.47 24.49 -6.90
CA SER A 438 20.09 23.28 -7.43
C SER A 438 19.87 22.15 -6.44
N ASP A 439 20.18 20.91 -6.82
CA ASP A 439 20.18 19.79 -5.89
C ASP A 439 21.09 20.07 -4.69
N GLY A 440 20.50 20.02 -3.49
CA GLY A 440 21.19 20.33 -2.23
C GLY A 440 21.47 21.82 -1.98
N VAL A 441 20.97 22.75 -2.81
CA VAL A 441 21.18 24.19 -2.65
C VAL A 441 19.84 24.94 -2.68
N TYR A 442 19.44 25.46 -1.53
CA TYR A 442 18.16 26.16 -1.33
C TYR A 442 18.41 27.61 -0.91
N GLN A 443 17.63 28.54 -1.46
CA GLN A 443 17.71 29.95 -1.07
C GLN A 443 16.46 30.34 -0.28
N HIS A 444 16.66 30.95 0.89
CA HIS A 444 15.58 31.50 1.71
C HIS A 444 15.55 33.02 1.57
N ILE A 445 14.49 33.52 0.94
CA ILE A 445 14.27 34.94 0.72
C ILE A 445 13.35 35.45 1.82
N ASP A 446 13.79 36.47 2.54
CA ASP A 446 12.99 37.19 3.52
C ASP A 446 12.15 38.26 2.82
N VAL A 447 10.84 38.19 3.01
CA VAL A 447 9.85 39.09 2.42
C VAL A 447 9.21 39.90 3.55
N LEU A 448 9.45 41.21 3.55
CA LEU A 448 8.81 42.13 4.48
C LEU A 448 7.42 42.51 3.95
N GLU A 449 6.40 42.28 4.75
CA GLU A 449 5.02 42.65 4.46
C GLU A 449 4.71 44.04 5.03
N LEU A 450 4.17 44.92 4.21
CA LEU A 450 3.73 46.26 4.58
C LEU A 450 2.25 46.44 4.24
N GLN A 451 1.59 47.39 4.90
CA GLN A 451 0.17 47.73 4.69
C GLN A 451 -0.77 46.53 4.86
N LYS A 452 -0.72 45.91 6.05
CA LYS A 452 -1.58 44.77 6.42
C LYS A 452 -2.92 45.27 6.95
N GLU A 453 -4.01 44.67 6.48
CA GLU A 453 -5.38 44.98 6.98
C GLU A 453 -5.63 44.41 8.38
N ASN A 454 -5.04 43.25 8.67
CA ASN A 454 -5.05 42.57 9.97
C ASN A 454 -3.77 41.72 10.09
N GLU A 455 -3.37 41.34 11.31
CA GLU A 455 -2.15 40.57 11.60
C GLU A 455 -2.09 39.22 10.86
N PHE A 456 -3.26 38.70 10.48
CA PHE A 456 -3.44 37.43 9.78
C PHE A 456 -3.45 37.56 8.25
N SER A 457 -3.78 38.73 7.70
CA SER A 457 -3.86 38.98 6.26
C SER A 457 -2.47 39.22 5.67
N VAL A 458 -2.27 38.85 4.40
CA VAL A 458 -1.03 39.20 3.67
C VAL A 458 -1.00 40.71 3.44
N GLY A 459 0.16 41.32 3.58
CA GLY A 459 0.34 42.76 3.31
C GLY A 459 0.08 43.11 1.84
N ARG A 460 -0.52 44.28 1.58
CA ARG A 460 -0.75 44.77 0.20
C ARG A 460 0.54 45.19 -0.51
N GLN A 461 1.66 45.24 0.21
CA GLN A 461 2.96 45.59 -0.35
C GLN A 461 4.04 44.67 0.22
N LEU A 462 4.74 43.94 -0.64
CA LEU A 462 5.76 42.97 -0.29
C LEU A 462 7.13 43.47 -0.72
N LYS A 463 8.09 43.57 0.21
CA LYS A 463 9.45 44.06 -0.08
C LYS A 463 10.52 43.00 0.13
N ILE A 464 11.43 42.89 -0.84
CA ILE A 464 12.62 42.03 -0.75
C ILE A 464 13.89 42.90 -0.79
N GLY A 465 14.74 42.75 0.23
CA GLY A 465 16.06 43.40 0.29
C GLY A 465 16.05 44.92 0.15
N GLY A 466 14.92 45.57 0.47
CA GLY A 466 14.71 47.03 0.36
C GLY A 466 14.68 47.61 -1.05
N LYS A 467 14.94 46.79 -2.08
CA LYS A 467 15.07 47.22 -3.49
C LYS A 467 13.86 46.82 -4.35
N TYR A 468 13.29 45.64 -4.10
CA TYR A 468 12.19 45.10 -4.90
C TYR A 468 10.89 45.21 -4.12
N THR A 469 9.83 45.65 -4.80
CA THR A 469 8.49 45.84 -4.23
C THR A 469 7.49 45.14 -5.15
N TYR A 470 6.59 44.36 -4.57
CA TYR A 470 5.55 43.59 -5.26
C TYR A 470 4.19 43.87 -4.59
N SER A 471 3.11 43.76 -5.35
CA SER A 471 1.74 44.01 -4.88
C SER A 471 1.08 42.76 -4.30
N ASP A 472 1.44 41.57 -4.78
CA ASP A 472 0.95 40.30 -4.26
C ASP A 472 2.01 39.17 -4.33
N LEU A 473 1.66 38.00 -3.79
CA LEU A 473 2.56 36.85 -3.72
C LEU A 473 2.79 36.20 -5.09
N ASP A 474 1.80 36.20 -6.00
CA ASP A 474 1.94 35.58 -7.31
C ASP A 474 2.90 36.39 -8.20
N GLU A 475 2.76 37.72 -8.18
CA GLU A 475 3.67 38.67 -8.81
C GLU A 475 5.10 38.48 -8.26
N LEU A 476 5.27 38.43 -6.94
CA LEU A 476 6.57 38.20 -6.32
C LEU A 476 7.19 36.88 -6.78
N ILE A 477 6.42 35.80 -6.86
CA ILE A 477 6.93 34.49 -7.26
C ILE A 477 7.34 34.49 -8.74
N VAL A 478 6.54 35.08 -9.63
CA VAL A 478 6.84 35.13 -11.06
C VAL A 478 8.01 36.07 -11.35
N ASP A 479 7.93 37.31 -10.89
CA ASP A 479 8.86 38.37 -11.29
C ASP A 479 10.16 38.38 -10.49
N HIS A 480 10.18 37.73 -9.32
CA HIS A 480 11.39 37.57 -8.52
C HIS A 480 11.97 36.16 -8.65
N VAL A 481 11.25 35.15 -8.15
CA VAL A 481 11.80 33.80 -7.96
C VAL A 481 11.96 33.08 -9.29
N LYS A 482 10.90 33.00 -10.10
CA LYS A 482 10.96 32.35 -11.43
C LYS A 482 11.89 33.11 -12.38
N ALA A 483 11.92 34.44 -12.30
CA ALA A 483 12.88 35.26 -13.06
C ALA A 483 14.35 34.92 -12.70
N MET A 484 14.66 34.70 -11.42
CA MET A 484 15.99 34.25 -11.00
C MET A 484 16.28 32.79 -11.39
N ALA A 485 15.31 31.88 -11.23
CA ALA A 485 15.44 30.49 -11.63
C ALA A 485 15.77 30.38 -13.13
N LYS A 486 15.10 31.17 -13.97
CA LYS A 486 15.39 31.25 -15.42
C LYS A 486 16.84 31.67 -15.70
N LYS A 487 17.42 32.58 -14.90
CA LYS A 487 18.84 32.98 -15.04
C LYS A 487 19.81 31.90 -14.55
N VAL A 488 19.43 31.14 -13.52
CA VAL A 488 20.18 29.96 -13.09
C VAL A 488 20.24 28.93 -14.21
N ASP A 489 19.11 28.64 -14.84
CA ASP A 489 19.05 27.69 -15.96
C ASP A 489 19.82 28.19 -17.18
N GLU A 490 19.71 29.48 -17.52
CA GLU A 490 20.50 30.12 -18.58
C GLU A 490 22.01 29.97 -18.35
N MET A 491 22.48 30.11 -17.09
CA MET A 491 23.88 29.91 -16.77
C MET A 491 24.29 28.43 -16.81
N LYS A 492 23.47 27.53 -16.25
CA LYS A 492 23.75 26.08 -16.21
C LYS A 492 23.81 25.43 -17.58
N THR A 493 23.00 25.92 -18.54
CA THR A 493 22.96 25.41 -19.92
C THR A 493 24.05 25.99 -20.82
N HIS A 494 24.80 27.00 -20.36
CA HIS A 494 25.83 27.65 -21.15
C HIS A 494 27.10 26.78 -21.29
N GLU A 495 27.74 26.81 -22.47
CA GLU A 495 28.94 25.99 -22.79
C GLU A 495 30.16 26.22 -21.87
N LYS A 496 30.18 27.32 -21.12
CA LYS A 496 31.24 27.66 -20.16
C LYS A 496 30.93 27.23 -18.73
N PHE A 497 29.79 26.60 -18.48
CA PHE A 497 29.41 26.12 -17.16
C PHE A 497 30.02 24.74 -16.87
N GLN A 498 30.47 24.55 -15.65
CA GLN A 498 31.01 23.31 -15.11
C GLN A 498 30.11 22.87 -13.94
N GLY A 499 29.59 21.65 -14.01
CA GLY A 499 28.70 21.11 -12.98
C GLY A 499 29.40 20.67 -11.68
N GLY A 500 30.74 20.63 -11.66
CA GLY A 500 31.54 20.26 -10.50
C GLY A 500 31.70 21.39 -9.48
N SER A 501 32.46 21.12 -8.43
CA SER A 501 32.80 22.12 -7.42
C SER A 501 33.77 23.18 -7.96
N LYS A 502 33.98 24.25 -7.19
CA LYS A 502 35.03 25.23 -7.48
C LYS A 502 36.41 24.57 -7.65
N ALA A 503 36.75 23.62 -6.77
CA ALA A 503 38.03 22.91 -6.83
C ALA A 503 38.18 22.10 -8.13
N ASP A 504 37.10 21.45 -8.57
CA ASP A 504 37.08 20.70 -9.84
C ASP A 504 37.26 21.64 -11.04
N THR A 505 36.61 22.81 -10.98
CA THR A 505 36.71 23.85 -12.00
C THR A 505 38.14 24.42 -12.07
N ASP A 506 38.76 24.69 -10.93
CA ASP A 506 40.14 25.19 -10.84
C ASP A 506 41.15 24.16 -11.39
N LYS A 507 40.92 22.87 -11.13
CA LYS A 507 41.70 21.76 -11.68
C LYS A 507 41.53 21.67 -13.20
N TRP A 508 40.29 21.74 -13.69
CA TRP A 508 39.98 21.74 -15.13
C TRP A 508 40.66 22.90 -15.86
N LEU A 509 40.59 24.12 -15.31
CA LEU A 509 41.27 25.30 -15.85
C LEU A 509 42.78 25.07 -15.93
N THR A 510 43.37 24.46 -14.90
CA THR A 510 44.80 24.18 -14.85
C THR A 510 45.21 23.19 -15.94
N THR A 511 44.55 22.04 -16.03
CA THR A 511 44.82 21.03 -17.06
C THR A 511 44.61 21.58 -18.48
N TYR A 512 43.57 22.39 -18.69
CA TYR A 512 43.34 23.03 -19.99
C TYR A 512 44.48 23.99 -20.38
N THR A 513 44.98 24.79 -19.42
CA THR A 513 46.12 25.70 -19.66
C THR A 513 47.46 24.97 -19.79
N GLU A 514 47.64 23.79 -19.20
CA GLU A 514 48.84 22.97 -19.41
C GLU A 514 48.90 22.45 -20.85
N ALA A 515 47.76 22.00 -21.39
CA ALA A 515 47.64 21.60 -22.79
C ALA A 515 47.70 22.80 -23.77
N ASN A 516 47.36 24.01 -23.31
CA ASN A 516 47.34 25.22 -24.13
C ASN A 516 48.03 26.41 -23.43
N PRO A 517 49.37 26.43 -23.31
CA PRO A 517 50.09 27.37 -22.43
C PRO A 517 49.85 28.86 -22.66
N LYS A 518 49.58 29.25 -23.92
CA LYS A 518 49.37 30.65 -24.34
C LYS A 518 47.91 31.11 -24.29
N ARG A 519 46.94 30.22 -24.00
CA ARG A 519 45.51 30.57 -23.99
C ARG A 519 45.02 30.92 -22.59
N SER A 520 44.25 31.99 -22.50
CA SER A 520 43.46 32.31 -21.30
C SER A 520 42.11 31.59 -21.37
N VAL A 521 41.67 31.01 -20.26
CA VAL A 521 40.41 30.25 -20.17
C VAL A 521 39.63 30.67 -18.94
N TYR A 522 38.30 30.62 -19.03
CA TYR A 522 37.39 30.87 -17.93
C TYR A 522 36.17 29.95 -18.00
N ALA A 523 35.58 29.67 -16.85
CA ALA A 523 34.42 28.83 -16.68
C ALA A 523 33.57 29.31 -15.49
N PHE A 524 32.30 28.92 -15.48
CA PHE A 524 31.36 29.19 -14.39
C PHE A 524 31.10 27.92 -13.59
N CYS A 525 30.97 28.01 -12.28
CA CYS A 525 30.48 26.92 -11.44
C CYS A 525 29.61 27.46 -10.29
N LEU A 526 28.78 26.60 -9.72
CA LEU A 526 27.84 26.99 -8.66
C LEU A 526 28.57 27.22 -7.33
N ASP A 527 28.20 28.27 -6.59
CA ASP A 527 28.61 28.44 -5.20
C ASP A 527 27.58 27.78 -4.27
N SER A 528 27.85 26.53 -3.88
CA SER A 528 26.95 25.77 -2.99
C SER A 528 26.83 26.37 -1.58
N ARG A 529 27.78 27.23 -1.15
CA ARG A 529 27.74 27.86 0.17
C ARG A 529 26.89 29.12 0.20
N HIS A 530 26.72 29.78 -0.95
CA HIS A 530 25.96 31.02 -1.07
C HIS A 530 24.88 30.86 -2.15
N PRO A 531 23.69 30.37 -1.77
CA PRO A 531 22.58 30.19 -2.70
C PRO A 531 22.27 31.47 -3.50
N GLY A 532 22.25 31.36 -4.83
CA GLY A 532 22.09 32.48 -5.75
C GLY A 532 23.40 33.12 -6.24
N TYR A 533 24.55 32.58 -5.87
CA TYR A 533 25.86 32.99 -6.39
C TYR A 533 26.53 31.88 -7.22
N PHE A 534 27.33 32.32 -8.18
CA PHE A 534 28.20 31.50 -9.00
C PHE A 534 29.61 32.05 -8.95
N PHE A 535 30.59 31.17 -9.12
CA PHE A 535 31.97 31.57 -9.36
C PHE A 535 32.22 31.65 -10.86
N LEU A 536 32.72 32.80 -11.33
CA LEU A 536 33.43 32.92 -12.59
C LEU A 536 34.91 32.66 -12.30
N CYS A 537 35.39 31.45 -12.56
CA CYS A 537 36.78 31.07 -12.41
C CYS A 537 37.54 31.31 -13.72
N PHE A 538 38.74 31.88 -13.66
CA PHE A 538 39.56 32.16 -14.83
C PHE A 538 41.05 32.06 -14.55
N LYS A 539 41.80 31.71 -15.60
CA LYS A 539 43.26 31.58 -15.57
C LYS A 539 43.86 32.17 -16.84
N ALA A 540 44.74 33.16 -16.69
CA ALA A 540 45.35 33.91 -17.78
C ALA A 540 46.65 33.25 -18.31
N GLY A 541 46.58 31.99 -18.72
CA GLY A 541 47.73 31.20 -19.18
C GLY A 541 48.35 30.31 -18.10
N GLN A 542 49.35 29.50 -18.47
CA GLN A 542 49.88 28.42 -17.62
C GLN A 542 50.48 28.92 -16.29
N ALA A 543 51.28 29.99 -16.35
CA ALA A 543 51.99 30.55 -15.19
C ALA A 543 51.13 31.44 -14.27
N ALA A 544 49.92 31.80 -14.70
CA ALA A 544 49.03 32.65 -13.93
C ALA A 544 48.29 31.83 -12.84
N ARG A 545 48.00 32.46 -11.69
CA ARG A 545 47.13 31.85 -10.67
C ARG A 545 45.68 31.82 -11.15
N VAL A 546 44.94 30.80 -10.71
CA VAL A 546 43.49 30.76 -10.91
C VAL A 546 42.85 31.82 -10.02
N ASN A 547 42.00 32.66 -10.61
CA ASN A 547 41.20 33.65 -9.90
C ASN A 547 39.72 33.33 -10.04
N ALA A 548 38.92 33.77 -9.08
CA ALA A 548 37.47 33.59 -9.13
C ALA A 548 36.77 34.90 -8.74
N TRP A 549 35.79 35.30 -9.55
CA TRP A 549 34.92 36.45 -9.24
C TRP A 549 33.49 35.97 -8.95
N PRO A 550 32.83 36.50 -7.90
CA PRO A 550 31.46 36.15 -7.62
C PRO A 550 30.51 36.81 -8.62
N VAL A 551 29.61 36.01 -9.17
CA VAL A 551 28.49 36.45 -10.01
C VAL A 551 27.21 36.17 -9.24
N ARG A 552 26.43 37.21 -8.98
CA ARG A 552 25.17 37.12 -8.25
C ARG A 552 24.01 37.05 -9.24
N ILE A 553 23.07 36.15 -9.01
CA ILE A 553 21.81 36.15 -9.74
C ILE A 553 20.88 37.21 -9.13
N VAL A 554 20.33 38.05 -9.99
CA VAL A 554 19.26 38.99 -9.65
C VAL A 554 18.09 38.78 -10.61
N PRO A 555 16.87 39.20 -10.24
CA PRO A 555 15.74 39.09 -11.16
C PRO A 555 16.07 39.70 -12.53
N ASN A 556 15.92 38.89 -13.58
CA ASN A 556 16.18 39.26 -14.98
C ASN A 556 17.63 39.63 -15.37
N ALA A 557 18.64 39.48 -14.49
CA ALA A 557 20.03 39.79 -14.84
C ALA A 557 21.08 39.02 -14.02
N PHE A 558 22.32 39.02 -14.51
CA PHE A 558 23.53 38.61 -13.79
C PHE A 558 24.24 39.84 -13.25
N GLU A 559 24.62 39.86 -11.99
CA GLU A 559 25.37 40.97 -11.40
C GLU A 559 26.81 40.54 -11.15
N LEU A 560 27.75 41.17 -11.85
CA LEU A 560 29.19 41.01 -11.64
C LEU A 560 29.76 42.34 -11.17
N MET A 561 30.35 42.36 -9.96
CA MET A 561 30.95 43.56 -9.35
C MET A 561 29.99 44.76 -9.36
N LYS A 562 28.75 44.55 -8.89
CA LYS A 562 27.65 45.54 -8.82
C LYS A 562 27.15 46.08 -10.16
N SER A 563 27.54 45.48 -11.29
CA SER A 563 27.03 45.86 -12.61
C SER A 563 26.13 44.77 -13.17
N PRO A 564 24.88 45.11 -13.56
CA PRO A 564 23.95 44.14 -14.10
C PRO A 564 24.23 43.87 -15.59
N TYR A 565 24.09 42.60 -15.98
CA TYR A 565 24.22 42.11 -17.34
C TYR A 565 22.96 41.30 -17.68
N PRO A 566 22.25 41.62 -18.78
CA PRO A 566 20.94 41.03 -19.07
C PRO A 566 21.01 39.56 -19.49
N ASP A 567 22.12 39.11 -20.08
CA ASP A 567 22.28 37.75 -20.60
C ASP A 567 23.73 37.25 -20.45
N MET A 568 23.93 35.95 -20.68
CA MET A 568 25.26 35.31 -20.58
C MET A 568 26.29 35.88 -21.55
N LYS A 569 25.87 36.36 -22.74
CA LYS A 569 26.78 36.95 -23.74
C LYS A 569 27.32 38.30 -23.25
N ALA A 570 26.44 39.15 -22.73
CA ALA A 570 26.77 40.43 -22.13
C ALA A 570 27.65 40.23 -20.89
N LEU A 571 27.35 39.23 -20.05
CA LEU A 571 28.17 38.89 -18.89
C LEU A 571 29.59 38.48 -19.31
N CYS A 572 29.73 37.59 -20.30
CA CYS A 572 31.03 37.17 -20.81
C CYS A 572 31.83 38.32 -21.42
N ASN A 573 31.19 39.18 -22.20
CA ASN A 573 31.85 40.35 -22.79
C ASN A 573 32.24 41.37 -21.72
N GLY A 574 31.36 41.61 -20.73
CA GLY A 574 31.62 42.46 -19.59
C GLY A 574 32.80 41.96 -18.75
N PHE A 575 32.87 40.65 -18.52
CA PHE A 575 34.02 40.01 -17.88
C PHE A 575 35.32 40.28 -18.67
N LYS A 576 35.35 40.02 -19.98
CA LYS A 576 36.55 40.22 -20.81
C LYS A 576 37.04 41.66 -20.77
N LEU A 577 36.14 42.64 -20.96
CA LEU A 577 36.47 44.06 -20.91
C LEU A 577 37.03 44.47 -19.55
N ARG A 578 36.44 43.97 -18.45
CA ARG A 578 36.92 44.26 -17.10
C ARG A 578 38.23 43.59 -16.78
N HIS A 579 38.41 42.33 -17.17
CA HIS A 579 39.68 41.62 -17.00
C HIS A 579 40.82 42.34 -17.71
N MET A 580 40.58 42.82 -18.95
CA MET A 580 41.55 43.65 -19.67
C MET A 580 41.85 44.97 -18.94
N SER A 581 40.83 45.65 -18.42
CA SER A 581 41.02 46.88 -17.65
C SER A 581 41.80 46.66 -16.34
N GLU A 582 41.54 45.57 -15.63
CA GLU A 582 42.28 45.24 -14.40
C GLU A 582 43.73 44.82 -14.67
N MET A 583 44.00 44.12 -15.78
CA MET A 583 45.37 43.83 -16.19
C MET A 583 46.12 45.10 -16.58
N SER A 584 45.48 46.05 -17.29
CA SER A 584 46.08 47.33 -17.65
C SER A 584 46.30 48.28 -16.46
N LYS A 585 45.68 48.03 -15.30
CA LYS A 585 45.92 48.77 -14.05
C LYS A 585 47.03 48.15 -13.19
N ARG A 586 47.46 46.92 -13.51
CA ARG A 586 48.46 46.14 -12.75
C ARG A 586 49.81 46.02 -13.46
N GLY A 587 49.85 46.24 -14.78
CA GLY A 587 51.09 46.54 -15.51
C GLY A 587 51.31 48.04 -15.53
#